data_AF-A0A833LP18-F1
#
_entry.id   AF-A0A833LP18-F1
#
_cell.length_a   1.000
_cell.length_b   1.000
_cell.length_c   1.000
_cell.angle_alpha   90.00
_cell.angle_beta   90.00
_cell.angle_gamma   90.00
#
_symmetry.space_group_name_H-M   'P 1'
#
loop_
_entity.id
_entity.type
_entity.pdbx_description
1 polymer ?
#
loop_
_entity_poly.entity_id
_entity_poly.type
_entity_poly.pdbx_seq_one_letter_code
_entity_poly.pdbx_strand_id
1 'polypeptide(L)'
;MLVDIAQAIGDYLHEIFVRNLDWWVLLGVAAQILFTARFVVQWIASERAGRSVVPLAFWLLSIGGGALLLIYALYRKDPVFVLGQGFGVFVYLRNVYFVLNERSRLVKAPARRRRSPVRGRK
;
A
#
# COMPACT_ATOMS: atom_id res chain seq x y z
N MET A 1 38.91 0.86 20.61
CA MET A 1 37.85 -0.12 20.30
C MET A 1 36.45 0.53 20.24
N LEU A 2 35.90 1.08 21.33
CA LEU A 2 34.55 1.70 21.29
C LEU A 2 34.48 2.98 20.44
N VAL A 3 35.53 3.81 20.48
CA VAL A 3 35.62 5.04 19.68
C VAL A 3 35.72 4.72 18.18
N ASP A 4 36.54 3.73 17.82
CA ASP A 4 36.70 3.29 16.43
C ASP A 4 35.39 2.74 15.84
N ILE A 5 34.63 1.99 16.64
CA ILE A 5 33.30 1.49 16.25
C ILE A 5 32.33 2.66 16.06
N ALA A 6 32.31 3.63 16.98
CA ALA A 6 31.43 4.78 16.88
C ALA A 6 31.75 5.64 15.63
N GLN A 7 33.03 5.82 15.31
CA GLN A 7 33.46 6.52 14.11
C GLN A 7 33.09 5.76 12.84
N ALA A 8 33.33 4.45 12.79
CA ALA A 8 32.94 3.63 11.64
C ALA A 8 31.43 3.65 11.38
N ILE A 9 30.61 3.62 12.44
CA ILE A 9 29.16 3.75 12.33
C ILE A 9 28.80 5.15 11.81
N GLY A 10 29.44 6.20 12.36
CA GLY A 10 29.22 7.58 11.93
C GLY A 10 29.51 7.79 10.45
N ASP A 11 30.65 7.30 9.97
CA ASP A 11 31.06 7.41 8.58
C ASP A 11 30.12 6.63 7.65
N TYR A 12 29.72 5.43 8.04
CA TYR A 12 28.77 4.61 7.30
C TYR A 12 27.40 5.29 7.17
N LEU A 13 26.88 5.86 8.26
CA LEU A 13 25.62 6.61 8.23
C LEU A 13 25.73 7.87 7.37
N HIS A 14 26.84 8.60 7.47
CA HIS A 14 27.07 9.78 6.64
C HIS A 14 27.12 9.43 5.15
N GLU A 15 27.73 8.30 4.79
CA GLU A 15 27.73 7.82 3.40
C GLU A 15 26.31 7.50 2.91
N ILE A 16 25.51 6.79 3.70
CA ILE A 16 24.14 6.42 3.32
C ILE A 16 23.23 7.63 3.19
N PHE A 17 23.24 8.53 4.18
CA PHE A 17 22.24 9.59 4.29
C PHE A 17 22.66 10.90 3.63
N VAL A 18 23.95 11.20 3.56
CA VAL A 18 24.44 12.49 3.04
C VAL A 18 25.03 12.31 1.65
N ARG A 19 25.93 11.34 1.48
CA ARG A 19 26.65 11.18 0.21
C ARG A 19 25.79 10.60 -0.90
N ASN A 20 24.87 9.69 -0.55
CA ASN A 20 23.96 9.05 -1.51
C ASN A 20 22.63 9.78 -1.69
N LEU A 21 22.46 10.98 -1.09
CA LEU A 21 21.25 11.76 -1.21
C LEU A 21 21.19 12.41 -2.60
N ASP A 22 20.53 11.71 -3.53
CA ASP A 22 20.27 12.17 -4.89
C ASP A 22 18.77 12.38 -5.13
N TRP A 23 18.43 12.93 -6.30
CA TRP A 23 17.04 13.17 -6.70
C TRP A 23 16.19 11.88 -6.73
N TRP A 24 16.82 10.73 -6.97
CA TRP A 24 16.15 9.43 -6.98
C TRP A 24 15.86 8.91 -5.57
N VAL A 25 16.74 9.18 -4.59
CA VAL A 25 16.43 8.94 -3.17
C VAL A 25 15.23 9.77 -2.75
N LEU A 26 15.14 11.04 -3.15
CA LEU A 26 13.97 11.88 -2.85
C LEU A 26 12.68 11.30 -3.45
N LEU A 27 12.73 10.80 -4.68
CA LEU A 27 11.62 10.07 -5.29
C LEU A 27 11.26 8.81 -4.48
N GLY A 28 12.26 8.02 -4.09
CA GLY A 28 12.08 6.83 -3.26
C GLY A 28 11.44 7.15 -1.90
N VAL A 29 11.85 8.24 -1.25
CA VAL A 29 11.26 8.74 0.00
C VAL A 29 9.81 9.18 -0.22
N ALA A 30 9.54 9.96 -1.26
CA ALA A 30 8.17 10.38 -1.59
C ALA A 30 7.25 9.17 -1.88
N ALA A 31 7.78 8.18 -2.63
CA ALA A 31 7.10 6.92 -2.91
C ALA A 31 6.81 6.14 -1.62
N GLN A 32 7.77 6.09 -0.70
CA GLN A 32 7.63 5.42 0.60
C GLN A 32 6.65 6.12 1.52
N ILE A 33 6.60 7.46 1.51
CA ILE A 33 5.61 8.25 2.25
C ILE A 33 4.21 7.94 1.72
N LEU A 34 4.02 7.97 0.39
CA LEU A 34 2.75 7.62 -0.24
C LEU A 34 2.33 6.18 0.07
N PHE A 35 3.27 5.25 0.00
CA PHE A 35 3.04 3.84 0.29
C PHE A 35 2.73 3.58 1.76
N THR A 36 3.32 4.34 2.68
CA THR A 36 3.04 4.22 4.13
C THR A 36 1.75 4.91 4.52
N ALA A 37 1.38 6.01 3.85
CA ALA A 37 0.14 6.75 4.09
C ALA A 37 -1.12 5.87 3.98
N ARG A 38 -1.06 4.76 3.23
CA ARG A 38 -2.15 3.78 3.16
C ARG A 38 -2.55 3.24 4.54
N PHE A 39 -1.58 3.00 5.43
CA PHE A 39 -1.86 2.50 6.78
C PHE A 39 -2.54 3.55 7.63
N VAL A 40 -2.14 4.82 7.49
CA VAL A 40 -2.83 5.95 8.14
C VAL A 40 -4.27 6.03 7.68
N VAL A 41 -4.51 5.95 6.37
CA VAL A 41 -5.88 5.97 5.80
C VAL A 41 -6.71 4.78 6.27
N GLN A 42 -6.12 3.58 6.32
CA GLN A 42 -6.78 2.37 6.81
C GLN A 42 -7.11 2.46 8.30
N TRP A 43 -6.19 2.99 9.10
CA TRP A 43 -6.39 3.19 10.52
C TRP A 43 -7.55 4.15 10.77
N ILE A 44 -7.52 5.35 10.17
CA ILE A 44 -8.60 6.34 10.30
C ILE A 44 -9.94 5.74 9.85
N ALA A 45 -9.97 4.97 8.76
CA ALA A 45 -11.19 4.32 8.28
C ALA A 45 -11.71 3.26 9.26
N SER A 46 -10.82 2.53 9.94
CA SER A 46 -11.18 1.48 10.90
C SER A 46 -11.68 2.04 12.22
N GLU A 47 -11.04 3.11 12.72
CA GLU A 47 -11.52 3.84 13.91
C GLU A 47 -12.93 4.37 13.69
N ARG A 48 -13.17 5.02 12.55
CA ARG A 48 -14.50 5.53 12.18
C ARG A 48 -15.55 4.43 12.03
N ALA A 49 -15.15 3.22 11.67
CA ALA A 49 -16.05 2.09 11.46
C ALA A 49 -16.22 1.21 12.70
N GLY A 50 -15.43 1.40 13.76
CA GLY A 50 -15.40 0.54 14.95
C GLY A 50 -15.00 -0.92 14.68
N ARG A 51 -14.38 -1.19 13.52
CA ARG A 51 -13.95 -2.54 13.10
C ARG A 51 -12.83 -2.45 12.08
N SER A 52 -12.03 -3.49 11.95
CA SER A 52 -10.98 -3.56 10.93
C SER A 52 -11.60 -3.52 9.52
N VAL A 53 -11.38 -2.41 8.80
CA VAL A 53 -11.81 -2.23 7.41
C VAL A 53 -10.65 -1.79 6.53
N VAL A 54 -10.64 -2.25 5.29
CA VAL A 54 -9.67 -1.80 4.27
C VAL A 54 -10.41 -0.94 3.24
N PRO A 55 -10.24 0.40 3.26
CA PRO A 55 -10.94 1.28 2.34
C PRO A 55 -10.37 1.17 0.91
N LEU A 56 -11.15 1.54 -0.10
CA LEU A 56 -10.68 1.58 -1.50
C LEU A 56 -9.41 2.46 -1.66
N ALA A 57 -9.35 3.56 -0.91
CA ALA A 57 -8.19 4.46 -0.88
C ALA A 57 -6.89 3.74 -0.47
N PHE A 58 -6.94 2.71 0.38
CA PHE A 58 -5.78 1.89 0.72
C PHE A 58 -5.18 1.23 -0.52
N TRP A 59 -6.03 0.67 -1.37
CA TRP A 59 -5.59 -0.02 -2.59
C TRP A 59 -5.05 0.96 -3.63
N LEU A 60 -5.69 2.13 -3.78
CA LEU A 60 -5.21 3.18 -4.70
C LEU A 60 -3.85 3.73 -4.27
N LEU A 61 -3.65 4.01 -2.98
CA LEU A 61 -2.36 4.43 -2.43
C LEU A 61 -1.30 3.35 -2.59
N SER A 62 -1.67 2.07 -2.44
CA SER A 62 -0.75 0.94 -2.62
C SER A 62 -0.28 0.83 -4.08
N ILE A 63 -1.17 1.05 -5.05
CA ILE A 63 -0.81 1.08 -6.48
C ILE A 63 0.10 2.27 -6.78
N GLY A 64 -0.27 3.47 -6.33
CA GLY A 64 0.52 4.68 -6.57
C GLY A 64 1.91 4.60 -5.94
N GLY A 65 1.99 4.29 -4.65
CA GLY A 65 3.25 4.13 -3.94
C GLY A 65 4.08 2.97 -4.47
N GLY A 66 3.45 1.81 -4.71
CA GLY A 66 4.12 0.62 -5.26
C GLY A 66 4.66 0.85 -6.68
N ALA A 67 3.94 1.57 -7.54
CA ALA A 67 4.40 1.92 -8.88
C ALA A 67 5.61 2.86 -8.83
N LEU A 68 5.58 3.88 -7.97
CA LEU A 68 6.73 4.78 -7.78
C LEU A 68 7.94 4.03 -7.19
N LEU A 69 7.73 3.15 -6.22
CA LEU A 69 8.78 2.30 -5.66
C LEU A 69 9.33 1.31 -6.69
N LEU A 70 8.50 0.80 -7.60
CA LEU A 70 8.94 -0.05 -8.71
C LEU A 70 9.81 0.74 -9.70
N ILE A 71 9.44 1.98 -10.05
CA ILE A 71 10.27 2.87 -10.87
C ILE A 71 11.61 3.11 -10.18
N TYR A 72 11.60 3.41 -8.88
CA TYR A 72 12.81 3.54 -8.08
C TYR A 72 13.67 2.27 -8.09
N ALA A 73 13.06 1.11 -7.90
CA ALA A 73 13.72 -0.20 -7.89
C ALA A 73 14.41 -0.51 -9.22
N LEU A 74 13.72 -0.24 -10.32
CA LEU A 74 14.24 -0.41 -11.68
C LEU A 74 15.45 0.52 -11.93
N TYR A 75 15.36 1.78 -11.48
CA TYR A 75 16.48 2.73 -11.58
C TYR A 75 17.69 2.27 -10.76
N ARG A 76 17.47 1.81 -9.51
CA ARG A 76 18.52 1.29 -8.64
C ARG A 76 19.03 -0.10 -9.03
N LYS A 77 18.40 -0.75 -10.02
CA LYS A 77 18.73 -2.11 -10.48
C LYS A 77 18.69 -3.13 -9.34
N ASP A 78 17.74 -2.98 -8.41
CA ASP A 78 17.54 -3.90 -7.30
C ASP A 78 16.52 -4.99 -7.71
N PRO A 79 16.96 -6.22 -8.07
CA PRO A 79 16.06 -7.25 -8.55
C PRO A 79 15.09 -7.74 -7.48
N VAL A 80 15.49 -7.73 -6.20
CA VAL A 80 14.64 -8.19 -5.09
C VAL A 80 13.49 -7.20 -4.90
N PHE A 81 13.82 -5.90 -4.91
CA PHE A 81 12.81 -4.87 -4.76
C PHE A 81 11.89 -4.76 -5.98
N VAL A 82 12.42 -4.94 -7.19
CA VAL A 82 11.62 -5.01 -8.43
C VAL A 82 10.62 -6.16 -8.38
N LEU A 83 11.04 -7.37 -8.01
CA LEU A 83 10.16 -8.53 -7.93
C LEU A 83 9.08 -8.35 -6.86
N GLY A 84 9.47 -7.84 -5.68
CA GLY A 84 8.54 -7.57 -4.58
C GLY A 84 7.47 -6.53 -4.94
N GLN A 85 7.89 -5.37 -5.46
CA GLN A 85 6.96 -4.30 -5.83
C GLN A 85 6.15 -4.64 -7.08
N GLY A 86 6.75 -5.30 -8.07
CA GLY A 86 6.04 -5.76 -9.27
C GLY A 86 4.90 -6.71 -8.93
N PHE A 87 5.17 -7.71 -8.09
CA PHE A 87 4.12 -8.61 -7.60
C PHE A 87 3.09 -7.89 -6.73
N GLY A 88 3.54 -7.00 -5.84
CA GLY A 88 2.66 -6.19 -4.99
C GLY A 88 1.65 -5.37 -5.79
N VAL A 89 2.13 -4.59 -6.77
CA VAL A 89 1.29 -3.75 -7.65
C VAL A 89 0.26 -4.59 -8.40
N PHE A 90 0.65 -5.75 -8.92
CA PHE A 90 -0.28 -6.68 -9.58
C PHE A 90 -1.41 -7.12 -8.63
N VAL A 91 -1.08 -7.51 -7.40
CA VAL A 91 -2.08 -7.91 -6.40
C VAL A 91 -3.00 -6.74 -6.04
N TYR A 92 -2.46 -5.52 -5.91
CA TYR A 92 -3.27 -4.34 -5.59
C TYR A 92 -4.26 -4.01 -6.71
N LEU A 93 -3.83 -4.08 -7.98
CA LEU A 93 -4.69 -3.90 -9.15
C LEU A 93 -5.83 -4.93 -9.18
N ARG A 94 -5.50 -6.21 -8.94
CA ARG A 94 -6.49 -7.29 -8.83
C ARG A 94 -7.51 -6.99 -7.73
N ASN A 95 -7.07 -6.52 -6.56
CA ASN A 95 -7.97 -6.24 -5.45
C ASN A 95 -8.90 -5.06 -5.74
N VAL A 96 -8.40 -3.99 -6.38
CA VAL A 96 -9.26 -2.89 -6.86
C VAL A 96 -10.31 -3.40 -7.84
N TYR A 97 -9.93 -4.24 -8.79
CA TYR A 97 -10.86 -4.83 -9.76
C TYR A 97 -12.01 -5.57 -9.08
N PHE A 98 -11.74 -6.39 -8.06
CA PHE A 98 -12.79 -7.08 -7.31
C PHE A 98 -13.70 -6.12 -6.56
N VAL A 99 -13.14 -5.12 -5.86
CA VAL A 99 -13.92 -4.13 -5.10
C VAL A 99 -14.88 -3.35 -6.01
N LEU A 100 -14.42 -2.94 -7.20
CA LEU A 100 -15.24 -2.21 -8.17
C LEU A 100 -16.34 -3.09 -8.78
N ASN A 101 -16.02 -4.34 -9.09
CA ASN A 101 -16.97 -5.29 -9.66
C ASN A 101 -18.07 -5.69 -8.65
N GLU A 102 -17.71 -5.89 -7.37
CA GLU A 102 -18.69 -6.18 -6.31
C GLU A 102 -19.69 -5.04 -6.13
N ARG A 103 -19.20 -3.79 -6.09
CA ARG A 103 -20.06 -2.60 -6.06
C ARG A 103 -21.03 -2.56 -7.26
N SER A 104 -20.54 -2.88 -8.45
CA SER A 104 -21.34 -2.88 -9.68
C SER A 104 -22.44 -3.96 -9.65
N ARG A 105 -22.17 -5.12 -9.04
CA ARG A 105 -23.16 -6.19 -8.85
C ARG A 105 -24.24 -5.81 -7.84
N LEU A 106 -23.87 -5.14 -6.75
CA LEU A 106 -24.82 -4.67 -5.74
C LEU A 106 -25.77 -3.60 -6.30
N VAL A 107 -25.29 -2.72 -7.18
CA VAL A 107 -26.13 -1.70 -7.86
C VAL A 107 -27.10 -2.33 -8.86
N LYS A 108 -26.70 -3.41 -9.55
CA LYS A 108 -27.52 -4.08 -10.58
C LYS A 108 -28.47 -5.15 -10.03
N ALA A 109 -28.37 -5.52 -8.75
CA ALA A 109 -29.20 -6.57 -8.17
C ALA A 109 -30.67 -6.09 -8.04
N PRO A 110 -31.65 -6.77 -8.67
CA PRO A 110 -33.05 -6.41 -8.50
C PRO A 110 -33.47 -6.59 -7.04
N ALA A 111 -34.26 -5.67 -6.50
CA ALA A 111 -34.71 -5.58 -5.09
C ALA A 111 -35.51 -6.80 -4.56
N ARG A 112 -35.58 -7.90 -5.31
CA ARG A 112 -36.49 -9.03 -5.12
C ARG A 112 -36.12 -10.03 -4.02
N ARG A 113 -35.01 -9.86 -3.30
CA ARG A 113 -34.59 -10.79 -2.22
C ARG A 113 -34.77 -10.27 -0.78
N ARG A 114 -35.44 -9.13 -0.57
CA ARG A 114 -35.67 -8.57 0.79
C ARG A 114 -36.94 -9.02 1.51
N ARG A 115 -37.76 -9.90 0.93
CA ARG A 115 -38.93 -10.48 1.62
C ARG A 115 -38.90 -11.99 1.51
N SER A 116 -38.33 -12.65 2.52
CA SER A 116 -38.85 -13.96 2.93
C SER A 116 -40.06 -13.68 3.82
N PRO A 117 -41.30 -14.03 3.41
CA PRO A 117 -42.37 -14.11 4.37
C PRO A 117 -41.99 -15.26 5.29
N VAL A 118 -41.78 -14.96 6.58
CA VAL A 118 -41.87 -15.95 7.64
C VAL A 118 -43.32 -16.46 7.60
N ARG A 119 -43.57 -17.47 6.77
CA ARG A 119 -44.81 -18.23 6.80
C ARG A 119 -44.70 -19.12 8.02
N GLY A 120 -45.25 -18.62 9.12
CA GLY A 120 -45.47 -19.39 10.34
C GLY A 120 -46.03 -20.75 9.97
N ARG A 121 -45.28 -21.79 10.33
CA ARG A 121 -45.78 -23.15 10.38
C ARG A 121 -46.85 -23.19 11.48
N LYS A 122 -48.01 -23.69 11.07
CA LYS A 122 -49.03 -24.46 11.81
C LYS A 122 -49.40 -23.97 13.21
#